data_AF-A0A7C9NAY0-F1
#
_entry.id   AF-A0A7C9NAY0-F1
#
_cell.length_a   1.000
_cell.length_b   1.000
_cell.length_c   1.000
_cell.angle_alpha   90.00
_cell.angle_beta   90.00
_cell.angle_gamma   90.00
#
_symmetry.space_group_name_H-M   'P 1'
#
loop_
_entity.id
_entity.type
_entity.pdbx_description
1 polymer ?
#
loop_
_entity_poly.entity_id
_entity_poly.type
_entity_poly.pdbx_seq_one_letter_code
_entity_poly.pdbx_strand_id
1 'polypeptide(L)'
;MTTLVMAAHGARNPEWDAVLADLAGRVRRTRPGSPARLAFLELSDPPLDRVLAEVAGPVVVVPLLLAGGYHVHIDLPEVIARVRPDAVVAGPLGPHPLLTSVLARRLAAAGLRPRDAVILGAAGSSDPAALAAVRAAARLLSVRLSRPVTAAFASAGRPGITEAVAEVRRGPAPRTVVASYLLAPGLFHTRLAESGADVVSAPLGVDDDLARLVWHRYDEARQGSSRSSRTIASAASGRDGSESAPVKIS
;
A
#
# COMPACT_ATOMS: atom_id res chain seq x y z
N MET A 1 14.82 13.18 -15.29
CA MET A 1 14.25 13.02 -13.93
C MET A 1 13.51 11.70 -13.86
N THR A 2 13.48 11.01 -12.72
CA THR A 2 12.76 9.73 -12.59
C THR A 2 11.27 9.99 -12.33
N THR A 3 10.39 9.42 -13.15
CA THR A 3 8.94 9.58 -13.04
C THR A 3 8.35 8.61 -12.03
N LEU A 4 7.50 9.13 -11.14
CA LEU A 4 6.65 8.32 -10.27
C LEU A 4 5.39 7.89 -11.03
N VAL A 5 5.12 6.59 -11.08
CA VAL A 5 3.83 6.04 -11.52
C VAL A 5 3.15 5.40 -10.31
N MET A 6 2.03 5.98 -9.88
CA MET A 6 1.16 5.41 -8.85
C MET A 6 0.26 4.38 -9.52
N ALA A 7 0.47 3.09 -9.21
CA ALA A 7 -0.31 2.00 -9.78
C ALA A 7 -1.42 1.60 -8.80
N ALA A 8 -2.67 1.78 -9.21
CA ALA A 8 -3.85 1.30 -8.50
C ALA A 8 -4.45 0.08 -9.22
N HIS A 9 -5.25 -0.71 -8.53
CA HIS A 9 -5.95 -1.83 -9.16
C HIS A 9 -7.06 -1.33 -10.09
N GLY A 10 -7.80 -0.31 -9.67
CA GLY A 10 -9.02 0.19 -10.31
C GLY A 10 -10.27 -0.47 -9.74
N ALA A 11 -11.42 0.15 -9.99
CA ALA A 11 -12.70 -0.33 -9.46
C ALA A 11 -13.87 0.17 -10.30
N ARG A 12 -14.96 -0.58 -10.33
CA ARG A 12 -16.22 -0.16 -10.98
C ARG A 12 -16.97 0.96 -10.24
N ASN A 13 -16.41 1.48 -9.14
CA ASN A 13 -17.03 2.54 -8.34
C ASN A 13 -16.45 3.90 -8.77
N PRO A 14 -17.24 4.82 -9.35
CA PRO A 14 -16.75 6.14 -9.74
C PRO A 14 -16.15 6.96 -8.59
N GLU A 15 -16.62 6.75 -7.35
CA GLU A 15 -16.08 7.43 -6.18
C GLU A 15 -14.64 6.96 -5.86
N TRP A 16 -14.31 5.70 -6.18
CA TRP A 16 -12.94 5.20 -6.04
C TRP A 16 -11.97 5.97 -6.93
N ASP A 17 -12.33 6.16 -8.19
CA ASP A 17 -11.50 6.87 -9.17
C ASP A 17 -11.33 8.34 -8.79
N ALA A 18 -12.40 9.00 -8.33
CA ALA A 18 -12.36 10.37 -7.84
C ALA A 18 -11.38 10.52 -6.66
N VAL A 19 -11.47 9.65 -5.65
CA VAL A 19 -10.56 9.68 -4.48
C VAL A 19 -9.11 9.45 -4.89
N LEU A 20 -8.83 8.54 -5.83
CA LEU A 20 -7.47 8.30 -6.28
C LEU A 20 -6.92 9.42 -7.15
N ALA A 21 -7.75 10.04 -7.99
CA ALA A 21 -7.39 11.23 -8.75
C ALA A 21 -7.02 12.40 -7.82
N ASP A 22 -7.80 12.63 -6.76
CA ASP A 22 -7.53 13.65 -5.76
C ASP A 22 -6.27 13.34 -4.94
N LEU A 23 -6.06 12.08 -4.57
CA LEU A 23 -4.83 11.62 -3.91
C LEU A 23 -3.61 11.87 -4.81
N ALA A 24 -3.70 11.52 -6.09
CA ALA A 24 -2.64 11.79 -7.06
C ALA A 24 -2.37 13.29 -7.23
N GLY A 25 -3.42 14.12 -7.23
CA GLY A 25 -3.30 15.58 -7.18
C GLY A 25 -2.53 16.06 -5.95
N ARG A 26 -2.81 15.48 -4.78
CA ARG A 26 -2.12 15.80 -3.53
C ARG A 26 -0.66 15.33 -3.50
N VAL A 27 -0.37 14.15 -4.05
CA VAL A 27 1.00 13.66 -4.25
C VAL A 27 1.80 14.64 -5.11
N ARG A 28 1.25 15.10 -6.23
CA ARG A 28 1.89 16.11 -7.11
C ARG A 28 2.17 17.42 -6.37
N ARG A 29 1.22 17.91 -5.56
CA ARG A 29 1.40 19.13 -4.75
C ARG A 29 2.47 18.99 -3.65
N THR A 30 2.69 17.78 -3.14
CA THR A 30 3.67 17.52 -2.08
C THR A 30 5.11 17.67 -2.58
N ARG A 31 5.37 17.43 -3.87
CA ARG A 31 6.69 17.64 -4.51
C ARG A 31 6.54 18.28 -5.90
N PRO A 32 6.30 19.60 -5.96
CA PRO A 32 6.23 20.33 -7.23
C PRO A 32 7.49 20.11 -8.07
N GLY A 33 7.33 19.96 -9.38
CA GLY A 33 8.43 19.71 -10.32
C GLY A 33 8.88 18.25 -10.43
N SER A 34 8.41 17.35 -9.57
CA SER A 34 8.64 15.90 -9.74
C SER A 34 7.52 15.28 -10.59
N PRO A 35 7.83 14.64 -11.74
CA PRO A 35 6.80 14.05 -12.59
C PRO A 35 6.11 12.88 -11.89
N ALA A 36 4.78 12.95 -11.78
CA ALA A 36 3.95 11.91 -11.18
C ALA A 36 2.67 11.63 -12.01
N ARG A 37 2.40 10.35 -12.28
CA ARG A 37 1.25 9.85 -13.03
C ARG A 37 0.46 8.85 -12.17
N LEU A 38 -0.86 8.84 -12.33
CA LEU A 38 -1.74 7.81 -11.78
C LEU A 38 -2.10 6.89 -12.94
N ALA A 39 -2.11 5.58 -12.70
CA ALA A 39 -2.53 4.60 -13.68
C ALA A 39 -3.16 3.38 -12.98
N PHE A 40 -3.92 2.62 -13.74
CA PHE A 40 -4.73 1.53 -13.22
C PHE A 40 -4.41 0.21 -13.92
N LEU A 41 -4.39 -0.88 -13.16
CA LEU A 41 -4.19 -2.22 -13.70
C LEU A 41 -5.40 -2.67 -14.53
N GLU A 42 -6.61 -2.36 -14.08
CA GLU A 42 -7.86 -2.72 -14.74
C GLU A 42 -8.99 -1.77 -14.36
N LEU A 43 -10.15 -1.90 -15.01
CA LEU A 43 -11.45 -1.27 -14.68
C LEU A 43 -11.55 0.27 -14.69
N SER A 44 -10.42 0.97 -14.66
CA SER A 44 -10.31 2.42 -14.57
C SER A 44 -9.26 2.94 -15.55
N ASP A 45 -9.35 4.23 -15.89
CA ASP A 45 -8.43 4.89 -16.83
C ASP A 45 -7.55 5.95 -16.15
N PRO A 46 -6.30 6.17 -16.62
CA PRO A 46 -5.67 5.51 -17.76
C PRO A 46 -5.05 4.14 -17.40
N PRO A 47 -4.95 3.21 -18.36
CA PRO A 47 -4.40 1.88 -18.11
C PRO A 47 -2.87 1.94 -17.92
N LEU A 48 -2.37 1.08 -17.03
CA LEU A 48 -0.98 1.09 -16.58
C LEU A 48 0.02 0.86 -17.70
N ASP A 49 -0.25 -0.10 -18.59
CA ASP A 49 0.60 -0.40 -19.74
C ASP A 49 0.80 0.81 -20.65
N ARG A 50 -0.27 1.52 -20.97
CA ARG A 50 -0.23 2.74 -21.77
C ARG A 50 0.60 3.83 -21.09
N VAL A 51 0.33 4.11 -19.82
CA VAL A 51 1.08 5.15 -19.07
C VAL A 51 2.58 4.79 -19.00
N LEU A 52 2.90 3.52 -18.76
CA LEU A 52 4.28 3.04 -18.73
C LEU A 52 4.97 3.17 -20.08
N ALA A 53 4.29 2.90 -21.19
CA ALA A 53 4.85 3.07 -22.54
C ALA A 53 5.09 4.54 -22.91
N GLU A 54 4.23 5.47 -22.45
CA GLU A 54 4.30 6.89 -22.79
C GLU A 54 5.35 7.68 -21.96
N VAL A 55 5.74 7.19 -20.78
CA VAL A 55 6.66 7.91 -19.89
C VAL A 55 8.10 7.84 -20.37
N ALA A 56 8.72 8.99 -20.66
CA ALA A 56 10.14 9.05 -20.99
C ALA A 56 11.05 8.94 -19.74
N GLY A 57 12.21 8.29 -19.91
CA GLY A 57 13.25 8.19 -18.89
C GLY A 57 12.97 7.17 -17.78
N PRO A 58 13.75 7.19 -16.68
CA PRO A 58 13.63 6.22 -15.59
C PRO A 58 12.27 6.29 -14.89
N VAL A 59 11.71 5.13 -14.53
CA VAL A 59 10.39 5.01 -13.89
C VAL A 59 10.51 4.29 -12.55
N VAL A 60 9.77 4.81 -11.56
CA VAL A 60 9.49 4.09 -10.31
C VAL A 60 7.99 3.92 -10.19
N VAL A 61 7.55 2.67 -10.08
CA VAL A 61 6.15 2.32 -9.88
C VAL A 61 5.89 2.12 -8.38
N VAL A 62 4.97 2.89 -7.81
CA VAL A 62 4.52 2.73 -6.41
C VAL A 62 3.12 2.11 -6.42
N PRO A 63 2.97 0.86 -5.92
CA PRO A 63 1.66 0.25 -5.78
C PRO A 63 0.85 0.96 -4.69
N LEU A 64 -0.34 1.44 -5.02
CA LEU A 64 -1.30 2.01 -4.06
C LEU A 64 -2.04 0.86 -3.33
N LEU A 65 -1.28 0.03 -2.62
CA LEU A 65 -1.76 -1.16 -1.92
C LEU A 65 -1.40 -1.07 -0.44
N LEU A 66 -2.35 -1.39 0.44
CA LEU A 66 -2.21 -1.22 1.90
C LEU A 66 -1.58 -2.43 2.61
N ALA A 67 -1.41 -3.54 1.90
CA ALA A 67 -0.76 -4.74 2.35
C ALA A 67 -0.01 -5.38 1.17
N GLY A 68 1.11 -6.04 1.46
CA GLY A 68 1.80 -6.88 0.49
C GLY A 68 1.05 -8.20 0.34
N GLY A 69 0.37 -8.39 -0.78
CA GLY A 69 -0.33 -9.63 -1.11
C GLY A 69 -0.12 -10.03 -2.57
N TYR A 70 -0.58 -11.22 -2.95
CA TYR A 70 -0.53 -11.85 -4.29
C TYR A 70 -0.43 -10.88 -5.49
N HIS A 71 -1.25 -9.83 -5.58
CA HIS A 71 -1.21 -8.85 -6.69
C HIS A 71 0.04 -7.95 -6.75
N VAL A 72 0.74 -7.76 -5.61
CA VAL A 72 2.09 -7.15 -5.56
C VAL A 72 3.13 -8.07 -6.20
N HIS A 73 2.89 -9.38 -6.18
CA HIS A 73 3.89 -10.38 -6.55
C HIS A 73 3.69 -11.00 -7.93
N ILE A 74 2.50 -10.88 -8.54
CA ILE A 74 2.20 -11.50 -9.84
C ILE A 74 1.72 -10.46 -10.86
N ASP A 75 0.50 -9.94 -10.72
CA ASP A 75 -0.11 -9.15 -11.81
C ASP A 75 0.64 -7.85 -12.13
N LEU A 76 1.04 -7.09 -11.11
CA LEU A 76 1.75 -5.84 -11.33
C LEU A 76 3.17 -6.06 -11.90
N PRO A 77 4.00 -6.98 -11.33
CA PRO A 77 5.28 -7.34 -11.94
C PRO A 77 5.18 -7.85 -13.37
N GLU A 78 4.18 -8.67 -13.71
CA GLU A 78 4.03 -9.22 -15.06
C GLU A 78 3.72 -8.14 -16.11
N VAL A 79 2.80 -7.22 -15.81
CA VAL A 79 2.51 -6.08 -16.69
C VAL A 79 3.76 -5.21 -16.87
N ILE A 80 4.48 -4.95 -15.78
CA ILE A 80 5.69 -4.12 -15.83
C ILE A 80 6.80 -4.81 -16.62
N ALA A 81 7.08 -6.09 -16.38
CA ALA A 81 8.10 -6.85 -17.10
C ALA A 81 7.84 -6.88 -18.61
N ARG A 82 6.57 -6.93 -19.03
CA ARG A 82 6.19 -6.91 -20.44
C ARG A 82 6.39 -5.54 -21.11
N VAL A 83 6.09 -4.45 -20.41
CA VAL A 83 5.95 -3.12 -21.03
C VAL A 83 7.13 -2.20 -20.71
N ARG A 84 7.66 -2.26 -19.48
CA ARG A 84 8.77 -1.45 -18.96
C ARG A 84 9.63 -2.25 -17.99
N PRO A 85 10.40 -3.25 -18.49
CA PRO A 85 11.26 -4.10 -17.65
C PRO A 85 12.37 -3.32 -16.92
N ASP A 86 12.66 -2.08 -17.34
CA ASP A 86 13.58 -1.15 -16.70
C ASP A 86 12.98 -0.39 -15.50
N ALA A 87 11.67 -0.48 -15.28
CA ALA A 87 11.00 0.22 -14.19
C ALA A 87 11.30 -0.42 -12.83
N VAL A 88 11.54 0.41 -11.82
CA VAL A 88 11.75 -0.03 -10.45
C VAL A 88 10.41 -0.09 -9.73
N VAL A 89 10.05 -1.24 -9.18
CA VAL A 89 8.82 -1.42 -8.40
C VAL A 89 9.10 -1.21 -6.91
N ALA A 90 8.38 -0.28 -6.29
CA ALA A 90 8.45 -0.03 -4.85
C ALA A 90 7.61 -1.04 -4.05
N GLY A 91 7.87 -1.10 -2.74
CA GLY A 91 7.01 -1.86 -1.82
C GLY A 91 5.60 -1.25 -1.70
N PRO A 92 4.63 -2.04 -1.19
CA PRO A 92 3.28 -1.54 -0.91
C PRO A 92 3.31 -0.41 0.13
N LEU A 93 2.26 0.39 0.20
CA LEU A 93 2.18 1.50 1.17
C LEU A 93 2.27 0.99 2.61
N GLY A 94 1.53 -0.06 2.95
CA GLY A 94 1.44 -0.57 4.32
C GLY A 94 2.23 -1.86 4.58
N PRO A 95 2.51 -2.17 5.87
CA PRO A 95 2.20 -1.38 7.07
C PRO A 95 3.18 -0.20 7.25
N HIS A 96 2.69 0.96 7.73
CA HIS A 96 3.55 2.13 7.97
C HIS A 96 2.96 3.08 9.04
N PRO A 97 3.79 3.74 9.89
CA PRO A 97 3.31 4.70 10.89
C PRO A 97 2.54 5.90 10.31
N LEU A 98 2.81 6.31 9.08
CA LEU A 98 2.02 7.36 8.41
C LEU A 98 0.58 6.91 8.15
N LEU A 99 0.33 5.64 7.84
CA LEU A 99 -1.03 5.13 7.69
C LEU A 99 -1.78 5.15 9.02
N THR A 100 -1.11 4.81 10.12
CA THR A 100 -1.76 4.84 11.43
C THR A 100 -2.01 6.26 11.94
N SER A 101 -1.24 7.24 11.47
CA SER A 101 -1.53 8.68 11.65
C SER A 101 -2.84 9.08 10.97
N VAL A 102 -3.04 8.67 9.70
CA VAL A 102 -4.30 8.89 8.97
C VAL A 102 -5.47 8.19 9.66
N LEU A 103 -5.32 6.92 10.03
CA LEU A 103 -6.37 6.15 10.72
C LEU A 103 -6.78 6.80 12.04
N ALA A 104 -5.83 7.29 12.83
CA ALA A 104 -6.15 8.00 14.07
C ALA A 104 -6.97 9.27 13.81
N ARG A 105 -6.67 10.05 12.76
CA ARG A 105 -7.51 11.19 12.34
C ARG A 105 -8.91 10.75 11.91
N ARG A 106 -9.03 9.68 11.12
CA ARG A 106 -10.33 9.15 10.69
C ARG A 106 -11.17 8.66 11.87
N LEU A 107 -10.55 8.01 12.84
CA LEU A 107 -11.20 7.58 14.08
C LEU A 107 -11.63 8.75 14.96
N ALA A 108 -10.78 9.77 15.11
CA ALA A 108 -11.12 10.98 15.85
C ALA A 108 -12.30 11.71 15.21
N ALA A 109 -12.30 11.86 13.88
CA ALA A 109 -13.41 12.45 13.13
C ALA A 109 -14.70 11.62 13.24
N ALA A 110 -14.59 10.29 13.35
CA ALA A 110 -15.72 9.39 13.64
C ALA A 110 -16.17 9.41 15.12
N GLY A 111 -15.53 10.25 15.95
CA GLY A 111 -15.89 10.42 17.35
C GLY A 111 -15.43 9.30 18.27
N LEU A 112 -14.27 8.68 18.02
CA LEU A 112 -13.67 7.67 18.90
C LEU A 112 -13.54 8.19 20.34
N ARG A 113 -14.00 7.40 21.31
CA ARG A 113 -13.99 7.69 22.75
C ARG A 113 -12.95 6.83 23.48
N PRO A 114 -12.55 7.20 24.71
CA PRO A 114 -11.53 6.47 25.47
C PRO A 114 -11.84 4.99 25.75
N ARG A 115 -13.12 4.65 26.02
CA ARG A 115 -13.53 3.28 26.40
C ARG A 115 -13.95 2.40 25.22
N ASP A 116 -13.91 2.92 24.00
CA ASP A 116 -14.28 2.18 22.81
C ASP A 116 -13.25 1.09 22.50
N ALA A 117 -13.76 -0.08 22.11
CA ALA A 117 -12.93 -1.10 21.49
C ALA A 117 -12.77 -0.81 20.00
N VAL A 118 -11.56 -1.07 19.48
CA VAL A 118 -11.19 -0.71 18.11
C VAL A 118 -10.82 -1.95 17.31
N ILE A 119 -11.40 -2.07 16.12
CA ILE A 119 -11.08 -3.09 15.14
C ILE A 119 -10.50 -2.41 13.91
N LEU A 120 -9.37 -2.88 13.39
CA LEU A 120 -8.87 -2.49 12.08
C LEU A 120 -9.54 -3.38 11.02
N GLY A 121 -10.55 -2.83 10.33
CA GLY A 121 -11.27 -3.53 9.27
C GLY A 121 -10.59 -3.36 7.92
N ALA A 122 -10.19 -4.47 7.29
CA ALA A 122 -9.56 -4.47 5.97
C ALA A 122 -10.37 -5.31 4.97
N ALA A 123 -10.11 -5.16 3.67
CA ALA A 123 -10.78 -5.92 2.61
C ALA A 123 -10.66 -7.44 2.82
N GLY A 124 -9.45 -7.93 3.12
CA GLY A 124 -9.16 -9.36 3.18
C GLY A 124 -8.30 -9.84 2.01
N SER A 125 -7.70 -11.02 2.16
CA SER A 125 -6.89 -11.68 1.12
C SER A 125 -6.77 -13.17 1.43
N SER A 126 -6.62 -13.99 0.38
CA SER A 126 -6.20 -15.38 0.51
C SER A 126 -4.71 -15.52 0.82
N ASP A 127 -3.92 -14.46 0.60
CA ASP A 127 -2.49 -14.44 0.84
C ASP A 127 -2.19 -14.26 2.35
N PRO A 128 -1.53 -15.25 3.00
CA PRO A 128 -1.13 -15.13 4.40
C PRO A 128 -0.22 -13.93 4.70
N ALA A 129 0.64 -13.52 3.75
CA ALA A 129 1.52 -12.37 3.91
C ALA A 129 0.73 -11.06 3.98
N ALA A 130 -0.33 -10.93 3.15
CA ALA A 130 -1.22 -9.78 3.20
C ALA A 130 -1.97 -9.69 4.53
N LEU A 131 -2.49 -10.82 5.01
CA LEU A 131 -3.15 -10.90 6.31
C LEU A 131 -2.19 -10.54 7.45
N ALA A 132 -0.93 -11.01 7.39
CA ALA A 132 0.10 -10.67 8.36
C ALA A 132 0.47 -9.17 8.33
N ALA A 133 0.55 -8.55 7.14
CA ALA A 133 0.78 -7.12 6.99
C ALA A 133 -0.35 -6.27 7.60
N VAL A 134 -1.62 -6.66 7.42
CA VAL A 134 -2.75 -5.99 8.09
C VAL A 134 -2.69 -6.17 9.61
N ARG A 135 -2.34 -7.36 10.11
CA ARG A 135 -2.12 -7.58 11.56
C ARG A 135 -0.97 -6.73 12.10
N ALA A 136 0.09 -6.52 11.32
CA ALA A 136 1.17 -5.60 11.68
C ALA A 136 0.67 -4.14 11.72
N ALA A 137 -0.15 -3.71 10.76
CA ALA A 137 -0.77 -2.39 10.78
C ALA A 137 -1.67 -2.19 12.01
N ALA A 138 -2.45 -3.21 12.41
CA ALA A 138 -3.25 -3.18 13.62
C ALA A 138 -2.38 -3.02 14.89
N ARG A 139 -1.24 -3.73 14.97
CA ARG A 139 -0.27 -3.53 16.07
C ARG A 139 0.29 -2.11 16.10
N LEU A 140 0.68 -1.54 14.96
CA LEU A 140 1.15 -0.15 14.88
C LEU A 140 0.06 0.85 15.31
N LEU A 141 -1.20 0.59 14.95
CA LEU A 141 -2.32 1.43 15.36
C LEU A 141 -2.58 1.28 16.87
N SER A 142 -2.46 0.06 17.40
CA SER A 142 -2.59 -0.21 18.83
C SER A 142 -1.59 0.58 19.66
N VAL A 143 -0.32 0.61 19.25
CA VAL A 143 0.72 1.44 19.87
C VAL A 143 0.34 2.92 19.83
N ARG A 144 -0.06 3.43 18.65
CA ARG A 144 -0.44 4.84 18.50
C ARG A 144 -1.65 5.25 19.34
N LEU A 145 -2.66 4.39 19.44
CA LEU A 145 -3.88 4.67 20.20
C LEU A 145 -3.78 4.31 21.69
N SER A 146 -2.65 3.71 22.11
CA SER A 146 -2.43 3.19 23.46
C SER A 146 -3.60 2.28 23.93
N ARG A 147 -4.10 1.44 23.03
CA ARG A 147 -5.19 0.49 23.30
C ARG A 147 -5.12 -0.73 22.37
N PRO A 148 -5.69 -1.89 22.74
CA PRO A 148 -5.77 -3.05 21.85
C PRO A 148 -6.49 -2.71 20.54
N VAL A 149 -5.98 -3.23 19.43
CA VAL A 149 -6.62 -3.15 18.11
C VAL A 149 -6.58 -4.52 17.45
N THR A 150 -7.75 -5.07 17.15
CA THR A 150 -7.88 -6.37 16.47
C THR A 150 -7.95 -6.16 14.96
N ALA A 151 -7.15 -6.88 14.17
CA ALA A 151 -7.33 -6.92 12.72
C ALA A 151 -8.48 -7.86 12.36
N ALA A 152 -9.37 -7.43 11.46
CA ALA A 152 -10.47 -8.24 10.94
C ALA A 152 -10.74 -7.96 9.47
N PHE A 153 -11.39 -8.91 8.79
CA PHE A 153 -11.45 -8.92 7.32
C PHE A 153 -12.89 -8.98 6.79
N ALA A 154 -13.18 -8.17 5.76
CA ALA A 154 -14.50 -8.08 5.10
C ALA A 154 -14.74 -9.19 4.05
N SER A 155 -13.73 -10.01 3.74
CA SER A 155 -13.80 -11.11 2.80
C SER A 155 -12.93 -12.29 3.25
N ALA A 156 -11.84 -12.58 2.54
CA ALA A 156 -10.90 -13.64 2.87
C ALA A 156 -10.02 -13.24 4.06
N GLY A 157 -9.89 -14.14 5.04
CA GLY A 157 -9.14 -13.92 6.27
C GLY A 157 -9.94 -14.24 7.53
N ARG A 158 -9.22 -14.39 8.65
CA ARG A 158 -9.79 -14.63 9.97
C ARG A 158 -9.13 -13.74 11.04
N PRO A 159 -9.91 -13.20 12.00
CA PRO A 159 -11.36 -13.32 12.10
C PRO A 159 -12.09 -12.51 11.00
N GLY A 160 -13.31 -12.93 10.67
CA GLY A 160 -14.20 -12.12 9.83
C GLY A 160 -14.66 -10.85 10.56
N ILE A 161 -15.04 -9.79 9.84
CA ILE A 161 -15.41 -8.52 10.48
C ILE A 161 -16.59 -8.65 11.45
N THR A 162 -17.66 -9.35 11.07
CA THR A 162 -18.84 -9.59 11.93
C THR A 162 -18.48 -10.44 13.15
N GLU A 163 -17.64 -11.47 12.97
CA GLU A 163 -17.14 -12.32 14.05
C GLU A 163 -16.32 -11.50 15.05
N ALA A 164 -15.42 -10.64 14.56
CA ALA A 164 -14.60 -9.79 15.41
C ALA A 164 -15.44 -8.77 16.18
N VAL A 165 -16.47 -8.19 15.57
CA VAL A 165 -17.41 -7.30 16.27
C VAL A 165 -18.16 -8.06 17.37
N ALA A 166 -18.67 -9.26 17.09
CA ALA A 166 -19.37 -10.07 18.08
C ALA A 166 -18.45 -10.48 19.25
N GLU A 167 -17.19 -10.81 18.97
CA GLU A 167 -16.17 -11.11 19.98
C GLU A 167 -15.90 -9.92 20.89
N VAL A 168 -15.62 -8.76 20.29
CA VAL A 168 -15.30 -7.53 21.02
C VAL A 168 -16.48 -7.07 21.88
N ARG A 169 -17.72 -7.24 21.41
CA ARG A 169 -18.95 -6.93 22.17
C ARG A 169 -19.14 -7.78 23.41
N ARG A 170 -18.53 -8.97 23.51
CA ARG A 170 -18.54 -9.77 24.75
C ARG A 170 -17.60 -9.22 25.82
N GLY A 171 -16.71 -8.29 25.46
CA GLY A 171 -15.85 -7.57 26.38
C GLY A 171 -16.54 -6.42 27.12
N PRO A 172 -15.81 -5.70 27.98
CA PRO A 172 -16.35 -4.62 28.81
C PRO A 172 -16.56 -3.28 28.08
N ALA A 173 -16.17 -3.19 26.80
CA ALA A 173 -16.27 -1.95 26.04
C ALA A 173 -17.73 -1.65 25.67
N PRO A 174 -18.25 -0.45 25.97
CA PRO A 174 -19.64 -0.11 25.68
C PRO A 174 -19.93 0.09 24.19
N ARG A 175 -18.88 0.25 23.37
CA ARG A 175 -18.98 0.58 21.96
C ARG A 175 -17.84 -0.04 21.15
N THR A 176 -18.16 -0.56 19.98
CA THR A 176 -17.23 -1.10 19.00
C THR A 176 -17.07 -0.15 17.83
N VAL A 177 -15.83 0.22 17.53
CA VAL A 177 -15.48 1.14 16.44
C VAL A 177 -14.58 0.44 15.43
N VAL A 178 -14.97 0.45 14.16
CA VAL A 178 -14.16 -0.09 13.06
C VAL A 178 -13.39 1.05 12.39
N ALA A 179 -12.07 0.93 12.37
CA ALA A 179 -11.18 1.75 11.56
C ALA A 179 -11.07 1.15 10.15
N SER A 180 -11.56 1.87 9.15
CA SER A 180 -11.58 1.41 7.75
C SER A 180 -10.18 1.49 7.12
N TYR A 181 -9.49 0.36 7.04
CA TYR A 181 -8.19 0.22 6.38
C TYR A 181 -8.37 -0.04 4.88
N LEU A 182 -8.94 0.96 4.20
CA LEU A 182 -9.26 0.99 2.78
C LEU A 182 -8.85 2.36 2.21
N LEU A 183 -8.49 2.44 0.94
CA LEU A 183 -8.11 3.72 0.32
C LEU A 183 -9.32 4.60 0.04
N ALA A 184 -10.40 4.03 -0.49
CA ALA A 184 -11.61 4.76 -0.85
C ALA A 184 -12.88 3.92 -0.56
N PRO A 185 -14.07 4.54 -0.65
CA PRO A 185 -15.34 3.82 -0.51
C PRO A 185 -15.55 2.77 -1.60
N GLY A 186 -16.41 1.79 -1.31
CA GLY A 186 -16.74 0.71 -2.22
C GLY A 186 -17.22 -0.54 -1.47
N LEU A 187 -17.32 -1.67 -2.18
CA LEU A 187 -17.91 -2.91 -1.66
C LEU A 187 -17.38 -3.33 -0.28
N PHE A 188 -16.06 -3.31 -0.08
CA PHE A 188 -15.49 -3.71 1.20
C PHE A 188 -15.81 -2.71 2.30
N HIS A 189 -15.89 -1.41 1.99
CA HIS A 189 -16.28 -0.40 2.98
C HIS A 189 -17.76 -0.56 3.38
N THR A 190 -18.65 -0.86 2.42
CA THR A 190 -20.03 -1.24 2.68
C THR A 190 -20.12 -2.43 3.63
N ARG A 191 -19.34 -3.49 3.38
CA ARG A 191 -19.29 -4.65 4.29
C ARG A 191 -18.77 -4.32 5.69
N LEU A 192 -17.86 -3.36 5.82
CA LEU A 192 -17.45 -2.87 7.15
C LEU A 192 -18.61 -2.13 7.82
N ALA A 193 -19.34 -1.30 7.09
CA ALA A 193 -20.53 -0.59 7.60
C ALA A 193 -21.64 -1.55 8.06
N GLU A 194 -21.82 -2.67 7.36
CA GLU A 194 -22.81 -3.70 7.67
C GLU A 194 -22.34 -4.72 8.74
N SER A 195 -21.15 -4.54 9.31
CA SER A 195 -20.57 -5.48 10.29
C SER A 195 -21.31 -5.55 11.63
N GLY A 196 -22.24 -4.62 11.88
CA GLY A 196 -22.91 -4.45 13.16
C GLY A 196 -22.07 -3.72 14.20
N ALA A 197 -20.98 -3.05 13.81
CA ALA A 197 -20.26 -2.12 14.67
C ALA A 197 -21.09 -0.85 14.94
N ASP A 198 -20.86 -0.19 16.07
CA ASP A 198 -21.61 1.03 16.42
C ASP A 198 -21.13 2.25 15.61
N VAL A 199 -19.85 2.23 15.20
CA VAL A 199 -19.23 3.28 14.38
C VAL A 199 -18.26 2.63 13.40
N VAL A 200 -18.28 3.11 12.16
CA VAL A 200 -17.30 2.76 11.13
C VAL A 200 -16.69 4.05 10.58
N SER A 201 -15.37 4.18 10.63
CA SER A 201 -14.71 5.38 10.13
C SER A 201 -14.82 5.48 8.61
N ALA A 202 -14.68 6.70 8.08
CA ALA A 202 -14.36 6.87 6.67
C ALA A 202 -13.06 6.11 6.31
N PRO A 203 -12.88 5.72 5.03
CA PRO A 203 -11.61 5.19 4.52
C PRO A 203 -10.46 6.18 4.70
N LEU A 204 -9.23 5.74 4.40
CA LEU A 204 -8.03 6.59 4.46
C LEU A 204 -8.21 7.84 3.59
N GLY A 205 -8.74 7.69 2.37
CA GLY A 205 -9.03 8.77 1.46
C GLY A 205 -7.81 9.61 1.12
N VAL A 206 -8.03 10.91 0.93
CA VAL A 206 -7.00 11.87 0.59
C VAL A 206 -6.41 12.49 1.85
N ASP A 207 -5.10 12.33 2.07
CA ASP A 207 -4.39 12.83 3.26
C ASP A 207 -2.92 13.14 2.93
N ASP A 208 -2.33 14.14 3.59
CA ASP A 208 -0.91 14.52 3.40
C ASP A 208 0.05 13.40 3.81
N ASP A 209 -0.24 12.66 4.88
CA ASP A 209 0.63 11.57 5.33
C ASP A 209 0.61 10.39 4.35
N LEU A 210 -0.52 10.19 3.66
CA LEU A 210 -0.60 9.21 2.58
C LEU A 210 0.20 9.67 1.36
N ALA A 211 0.11 10.95 0.98
CA ALA A 211 0.92 11.51 -0.10
C ALA A 211 2.43 11.47 0.20
N ARG A 212 2.82 11.76 1.44
CA ARG A 212 4.21 11.62 1.94
C ARG A 212 4.68 10.18 1.87
N LEU A 213 3.82 9.22 2.22
CA LEU A 213 4.16 7.80 2.17
C LEU A 213 4.39 7.31 0.74
N VAL A 214 3.61 7.77 -0.24
CA VAL A 214 3.87 7.46 -1.66
C VAL A 214 5.28 7.91 -2.06
N TRP A 215 5.66 9.13 -1.68
CA TRP A 215 7.01 9.64 -1.94
C TRP A 215 8.10 8.91 -1.16
N HIS A 216 7.82 8.48 0.07
CA HIS A 216 8.72 7.65 0.85
C HIS A 216 9.02 6.32 0.13
N ARG A 217 7.99 5.62 -0.37
CA ARG A 217 8.16 4.38 -1.14
C ARG A 217 8.95 4.60 -2.42
N TYR A 218 8.70 5.72 -3.10
CA TYR A 218 9.46 6.13 -4.27
C TYR A 218 10.95 6.32 -3.95
N ASP A 219 11.28 7.05 -2.88
CA ASP A 219 12.67 7.30 -2.49
C ASP A 219 13.38 6.03 -2.02
N GLU A 220 12.71 5.16 -1.27
CA GLU A 220 13.22 3.84 -0.88
C GLU A 220 13.62 3.02 -2.11
N ALA A 221 12.74 2.95 -3.11
CA ALA A 221 12.96 2.18 -4.32
C ALA A 221 14.14 2.73 -5.15
N ARG A 222 14.26 4.06 -5.26
CA ARG A 222 15.40 4.71 -5.95
C ARG A 222 16.73 4.42 -5.26
N GLN A 223 16.76 4.47 -3.93
CA GLN A 223 17.97 4.20 -3.16
C GLN A 223 18.37 2.72 -3.24
N GLY A 224 17.40 1.80 -3.17
CA GLY A 224 17.61 0.36 -3.32
C GLY A 224 18.19 -0.03 -4.69
N SER A 225 17.64 0.54 -5.77
CA SER A 225 18.17 0.35 -7.13
C SER A 225 19.61 0.87 -7.25
N SER A 226 19.91 2.07 -6.73
CA SER A 226 21.26 2.65 -6.77
C SER A 226 22.31 1.82 -6.00
N ARG A 227 21.90 1.10 -4.96
CA ARG A 227 22.77 0.22 -4.18
C ARG A 227 23.02 -1.09 -4.93
N SER A 228 21.99 -1.68 -5.53
CA SER A 228 22.13 -2.90 -6.35
C SER A 228 23.06 -2.68 -7.55
N SER A 229 22.89 -1.58 -8.30
CA SER A 229 23.77 -1.26 -9.44
C SER A 229 25.22 -1.02 -9.03
N ARG A 230 25.48 -0.42 -7.86
CA ARG A 230 26.85 -0.22 -7.34
C ARG A 230 27.50 -1.54 -6.90
N THR A 231 26.75 -2.44 -6.28
CA THR A 231 27.26 -3.77 -5.89
C THR A 231 27.64 -4.59 -7.12
N ILE A 232 26.81 -4.57 -8.18
CA ILE A 232 27.12 -5.27 -9.45
C ILE A 232 28.35 -4.66 -10.14
N ALA A 233 28.43 -3.32 -10.23
CA ALA A 233 29.59 -2.65 -10.83
C ALA A 233 30.89 -2.92 -10.06
N SER A 234 30.85 -2.93 -8.72
CA SER A 234 32.01 -3.25 -7.88
C SER A 234 32.45 -4.71 -8.01
N ALA A 235 31.51 -5.65 -8.20
CA ALA A 235 31.81 -7.06 -8.43
C ALA A 235 32.39 -7.31 -9.83
N ALA A 236 31.96 -6.54 -10.84
CA ALA A 236 32.51 -6.58 -12.19
C ALA A 236 33.94 -6.00 -12.25
N SER A 237 34.20 -4.88 -11.56
CA SER A 237 35.54 -4.28 -11.50
C SER A 237 36.57 -5.11 -10.71
N GLY A 238 36.12 -6.08 -9.91
CA GLY A 238 36.99 -7.00 -9.17
C GLY A 238 37.42 -8.25 -9.97
N ARG A 239 36.98 -8.40 -11.23
CA ARG A 239 37.29 -9.57 -12.08
C ARG A 239 38.29 -9.31 -13.21
N ASP A 240 38.72 -8.06 -13.43
CA ASP A 240 39.70 -7.69 -14.49
C ASP A 240 41.16 -7.66 -13.98
N GLY A 241 41.56 -8.65 -13.16
CA GLY A 241 42.86 -8.60 -12.47
C GLY A 241 43.66 -9.91 -12.39
N SER A 242 43.32 -10.98 -13.10
CA SER A 242 44.19 -12.17 -13.14
C SER A 242 44.14 -12.90 -14.48
N GLU A 243 44.88 -12.37 -15.45
CA GLU A 243 45.30 -13.13 -16.63
C GLU A 243 46.47 -14.03 -16.21
N SER A 244 46.16 -15.26 -15.81
CA SER A 244 47.17 -16.30 -15.58
C SER A 244 47.48 -17.00 -16.91
N ALA A 245 48.72 -16.83 -17.37
CA ALA A 245 49.30 -17.47 -18.55
C ALA A 245 49.15 -19.01 -18.57
N PRO A 246 49.15 -19.65 -19.75
CA PRO A 246 48.93 -21.08 -19.85
C PRO A 246 50.19 -21.86 -19.48
N VAL A 247 50.09 -22.77 -18.51
CA VAL A 247 51.11 -23.80 -18.25
C VAL A 247 50.77 -25.01 -19.12
N LYS A 248 51.61 -25.28 -20.12
CA LYS A 248 51.72 -26.59 -20.78
C LYS A 248 52.49 -27.53 -19.85
N ILE A 249 51.97 -28.73 -19.56
CA ILE A 249 52.81 -29.92 -19.33
C ILE A 249 52.06 -31.16 -19.87
N SER A 250 52.85 -32.00 -20.54
CA SER A 250 52.59 -33.31 -21.15
C SER A 250 52.03 -34.38 -20.22
#